data_AF-A0A6N7AFY0-F1
#
_entry.id   AF-A0A6N7AFY0-F1
#
_cell.length_a   1.000
_cell.length_b   1.000
_cell.length_c   1.000
_cell.angle_alpha   90.00
_cell.angle_beta   90.00
_cell.angle_gamma   90.00
#
_symmetry.space_group_name_H-M   'P 1'
#
loop_
_entity.id
_entity.type
_entity.pdbx_description
1 polymer ?
#
loop_
_entity_poly.entity_id
_entity_poly.type
_entity_poly.pdbx_seq_one_letter_code
_entity_poly.pdbx_strand_id
1 'polypeptide(L)' 'MTVDDEIAAAALHYAAVEMRETAREAPQRAAVLNSVADLMADIACSMVKDSTPEMVH' A
#
# COMPACT_ATOMS: atom_id res chain seq x y z
N MET A 1 3.09 -7.95 14.42
CA MET A 1 2.73 -8.48 13.09
C MET A 1 2.25 -9.90 13.21
N THR A 2 1.02 -10.18 12.79
CA THR A 2 0.61 -11.53 12.44
C THR A 2 1.02 -11.83 10.99
N VAL A 3 1.11 -13.12 10.62
CA VAL A 3 1.36 -13.52 9.22
C VAL A 3 0.27 -12.96 8.29
N ASP A 4 -0.96 -12.79 8.80
CA ASP A 4 -2.08 -12.21 8.05
C ASP A 4 -1.85 -10.72 7.72
N ASP A 5 -1.22 -9.96 8.63
CA ASP A 5 -0.88 -8.55 8.39
C ASP A 5 0.20 -8.40 7.31
N GLU A 6 1.18 -9.30 7.28
CA GLU A 6 2.23 -9.30 6.24
C GLU A 6 1.63 -9.64 4.86
N ILE A 7 0.75 -10.63 4.80
CA ILE A 7 0.06 -11.03 3.57
C ILE A 7 -0.84 -9.89 3.07
N ALA A 8 -1.57 -9.23 3.98
CA ALA A 8 -2.41 -8.09 3.63
C ALA A 8 -1.59 -6.89 3.15
N ALA A 9 -0.46 -6.58 3.79
CA ALA A 9 0.45 -5.52 3.36
C ALA A 9 1.04 -5.81 1.96
N ALA A 10 1.45 -7.05 1.71
CA ALA A 10 1.94 -7.47 0.40
C ALA A 10 0.86 -7.38 -0.69
N ALA A 11 -0.38 -7.80 -0.38
CA ALA A 11 -1.51 -7.71 -1.30
C ALA A 11 -1.88 -6.25 -1.63
N LEU A 12 -1.89 -5.36 -0.63
CA LEU A 12 -2.12 -3.93 -0.81
C LEU A 12 -1.02 -3.28 -1.66
N HIS A 13 0.24 -3.67 -1.45
CA HIS A 13 1.34 -3.17 -2.26
C HIS A 13 1.22 -3.60 -3.72
N TYR A 14 0.88 -4.88 -3.97
CA TYR A 14 0.64 -5.38 -5.32
C TYR A 14 -0.52 -4.63 -6.00
N ALA A 15 -1.64 -4.44 -5.30
CA ALA A 15 -2.78 -3.69 -5.82
C ALA A 15 -2.44 -2.22 -6.15
N ALA A 16 -1.59 -1.58 -5.36
CA ALA A 16 -1.10 -0.24 -5.64
C ALA A 16 -0.28 -0.17 -6.94
N VAL A 17 0.55 -1.18 -7.22
CA VAL A 17 1.33 -1.26 -8.46
C VAL A 17 0.42 -1.41 -9.67
N GLU A 18 -0.52 -2.35 -9.64
CA GLU A 18 -1.51 -2.55 -10.71
C GLU A 18 -2.36 -1.29 -10.98
N MET A 19 -2.70 -0.56 -9.91
CA MET A 19 -3.45 0.69 -10.01
C MET A 19 -2.64 1.79 -10.73
N ARG A 20 -1.32 1.85 -10.51
CA ARG A 20 -0.43 2.79 -11.23
C ARG A 20 -0.27 2.41 -12.70
N GLU A 21 -0.20 1.13 -13.04
CA GLU A 21 -0.19 0.69 -14.44
C GLU A 21 -1.51 1.06 -15.12
N THR A 22 -2.65 0.81 -14.46
CA THR A 22 -3.97 1.24 -14.94
C THR A 22 -4.05 2.77 -15.12
N ALA A 23 -3.41 3.54 -14.25
CA ALA A 23 -3.35 5.00 -14.36
C ALA A 23 -2.60 5.47 -15.61
N ARG A 24 -1.60 4.71 -16.07
CA ARG A 24 -0.87 4.99 -17.33
C ARG A 24 -1.75 4.78 -18.56
N GLU A 25 -2.64 3.80 -18.50
CA GLU A 25 -3.58 3.49 -19.59
C GLU A 25 -4.83 4.37 -19.59
N ALA A 26 -5.19 4.96 -18.44
CA ALA A 26 -6.38 5.80 -18.28
C ALA A 26 -6.02 7.24 -17.82
N PRO A 27 -5.41 8.07 -18.70
CA PRO A 27 -4.91 9.41 -18.33
C PRO A 27 -5.99 10.33 -17.73
N GLN A 28 -7.24 10.21 -18.16
CA GLN A 28 -8.39 10.96 -17.64
C GLN A 28 -8.73 10.63 -16.18
N ARG A 29 -8.28 9.48 -15.66
CA ARG A 29 -8.48 9.02 -14.28
C ARG A 29 -7.16 8.91 -13.51
N ALA A 30 -6.03 9.21 -14.15
CA ALA A 30 -4.70 8.96 -13.60
C ALA A 30 -4.48 9.62 -12.23
N ALA A 31 -4.98 10.85 -12.03
CA ALA A 31 -4.86 11.54 -10.76
C ALA A 31 -5.52 10.75 -9.61
N VAL A 32 -6.76 10.30 -9.80
CA VAL A 32 -7.50 9.54 -8.78
C VAL A 32 -6.86 8.16 -8.56
N LEU A 33 -6.48 7.47 -9.64
CA LEU A 33 -5.88 6.14 -9.56
C LEU A 33 -4.52 6.19 -8.85
N ASN A 34 -3.70 7.21 -9.10
CA ASN A 34 -2.45 7.43 -8.39
C ASN A 34 -2.68 7.74 -6.91
N SER A 35 -3.64 8.61 -6.56
CA SER A 35 -3.96 8.87 -5.15
C SER A 35 -4.45 7.63 -4.40
N VAL A 36 -5.24 6.77 -5.05
CA VAL A 36 -5.66 5.49 -4.47
C VAL A 36 -4.46 4.55 -4.28
N ALA A 37 -3.55 4.49 -5.25
CA ALA A 37 -2.32 3.70 -5.14
C ALA A 37 -1.41 4.18 -4.01
N ASP A 38 -1.27 5.50 -3.84
CA ASP A 38 -0.50 6.10 -2.75
C ASP A 38 -1.12 5.72 -1.39
N LEU A 39 -2.44 5.85 -1.24
CA LEU A 39 -3.14 5.46 -0.02
C LEU A 39 -2.97 3.98 0.32
N MET A 40 -3.06 3.08 -0.68
CA MET A 40 -2.83 1.65 -0.47
C MET A 40 -1.40 1.36 0.00
N ALA A 41 -0.41 2.06 -0.56
CA ALA A 41 0.98 1.93 -0.15
C ALA A 41 1.23 2.44 1.29
N ASP A 42 0.58 3.53 1.68
CA ASP A 42 0.67 4.09 3.04
C ASP A 42 0.06 3.14 4.08
N ILE A 43 -1.08 2.52 3.77
CA ILE A 43 -1.72 1.51 4.63
C ILE A 43 -0.79 0.30 4.77
N ALA A 44 -0.29 -0.25 3.66
CA ALA A 44 0.64 -1.37 3.69
C ALA A 44 1.90 -1.07 4.53
N CYS A 45 2.47 0.13 4.37
CA CYS A 45 3.62 0.57 5.17
C CYS A 45 3.29 0.68 6.65
N SER A 46 2.10 1.16 7.00
CA SER A 46 1.68 1.35 8.39
C SER A 46 1.48 0.00 9.10
N MET A 47 0.92 -0.99 8.41
CA MET A 47 0.74 -2.35 8.93
C MET A 47 2.08 -3.02 9.32
N VAL A 48 3.14 -2.74 8.57
CA VAL A 48 4.50 -3.23 8.86
C VAL A 48 5.16 -2.42 9.99
N LYS A 49 4.92 -1.10 10.07
CA LYS A 49 5.51 -0.21 11.09
C LYS A 49 4.93 -0.40 12.49
N ASP A 50 3.64 -0.64 12.63
CA ASP A 50 3.00 -0.92 13.93
C ASP A 50 3.47 -2.25 14.57
N SER A 51 4.33 -2.98 13.87
CA SER A 51 4.86 -4.27 14.29
C SER A 51 6.30 -4.24 14.77
N THR A 52 7.02 -3.12 14.64
CA THR A 52 8.33 -2.97 15.28
C THR A 52 8.11 -2.61 16.75
N PRO A 53 8.47 -3.46 17.72
CA PRO A 53 8.41 -3.05 19.11
C PRO A 53 9.37 -1.87 19.28
N GLU A 54 8.84 -0.71 19.68
CA GLU A 54 9.67 0.33 20.25
C GLU A 54 10.47 -0.31 21.40
N MET A 55 11.79 -0.36 21.27
CA MET A 55 12.65 -0.62 22.41
C MET A 55 12.45 0.53 23.38
N VAL A 56 11.57 0.31 24.36
CA VAL A 56 11.39 1.16 25.53
C VAL A 56 12.76 1.22 26.24
N HIS A 57 13.38 2.40 26.20
CA HIS A 57 14.55 2.74 27.00
C HIS A 57 14.12 3.48 28.27
#